data_AF-A0A7C1GJG9-F1
#
_entry.id   AF-A0A7C1GJG9-F1
#
_cell.length_a   1.000
_cell.length_b   1.000
_cell.length_c   1.000
_cell.angle_alpha   90.00
_cell.angle_beta   90.00
_cell.angle_gamma   90.00
#
_symmetry.space_group_name_H-M   'P 1'
#
loop_
_entity.id
_entity.type
_entity.pdbx_description
1 polymer ?
#
loop_
_entity_poly.entity_id
_entity_poly.type
_entity_poly.pdbx_seq_one_letter_code
_entity_poly.pdbx_strand_id
1 'polypeptide(L)' 'SLGRVNYRQLREGKISVQGKDVSTSPLSSYVKAREIAQKLKEEILKGEFLLQEPIQKLPQGSKFKPLLEIH' A
#
# COMPACT_ATOMS: atom_id res chain seq x y z
N SER A 1 9.50 19.04 1.35
CA SER A 1 8.92 17.83 0.73
C SER A 1 9.68 17.54 -0.55
N LEU A 2 10.03 16.28 -0.82
CA LEU A 2 10.68 15.84 -2.08
C LEU A 2 9.73 15.90 -3.29
N GLY A 3 8.48 16.32 -3.11
CA GLY A 3 7.45 16.31 -4.15
C GLY A 3 6.21 15.53 -3.68
N ARG A 4 5.11 15.66 -4.42
CA ARG A 4 3.91 14.84 -4.24
C ARG A 4 3.84 13.89 -5.43
N VAL A 5 3.84 12.61 -5.15
CA VAL A 5 3.66 11.55 -6.14
C VAL A 5 2.52 10.63 -5.71
N ASN A 6 1.86 10.04 -6.68
CA ASN A 6 0.81 9.05 -6.46
C ASN A 6 1.37 7.63 -6.62
N TYR A 7 0.61 6.61 -6.25
CA TYR A 7 1.11 5.23 -6.28
C TYR A 7 1.37 4.72 -7.70
N ARG A 8 0.55 5.15 -8.68
CA ARG A 8 0.74 4.81 -10.10
C ARG A 8 2.10 5.29 -10.61
N GLN A 9 2.46 6.55 -10.34
CA GLN A 9 3.74 7.13 -10.75
C GLN A 9 4.93 6.36 -10.17
N LEU A 10 4.84 5.94 -8.91
CA LEU A 10 5.88 5.10 -8.29
C LEU A 10 6.01 3.74 -8.99
N ARG A 11 4.90 3.19 -9.49
CA ARG A 11 4.83 1.89 -10.16
C ARG A 11 5.30 1.93 -11.62
N GLU A 12 5.24 3.09 -12.27
CA GLU A 12 5.74 3.29 -13.64
C GLU A 12 7.28 3.19 -13.75
N GLY A 13 7.99 3.20 -12.62
CA GLY A 13 9.44 2.98 -12.56
C GLY A 13 10.27 4.25 -12.71
N LYS A 14 9.63 5.41 -12.91
CA LYS A 14 10.32 6.70 -13.02
C LYS A 14 9.40 7.84 -12.60
N ILE A 15 9.92 8.78 -11.80
CA ILE A 15 9.21 9.99 -11.37
C ILE A 15 10.10 11.23 -11.53
N SER A 16 9.49 12.41 -11.68
CA SER A 16 10.24 13.67 -11.66
C SER A 16 10.14 14.33 -10.28
N VAL A 17 11.30 14.57 -9.65
CA VAL A 17 11.46 15.20 -8.35
C VAL A 17 12.37 16.42 -8.51
N GLN A 18 11.86 17.62 -8.20
CA GLN A 18 12.62 18.89 -8.32
C GLN A 18 13.25 19.10 -9.71
N GLY A 19 12.52 18.74 -10.77
CA GLY A 19 13.01 18.86 -12.16
C GLY A 19 14.05 17.80 -12.56
N LYS A 20 14.34 16.83 -11.69
CA LYS A 20 15.20 15.69 -11.99
C LYS A 20 14.39 14.41 -12.09
N ASP A 21 14.69 13.64 -13.10
CA ASP A 21 14.12 12.31 -13.29
C ASP A 21 14.83 11.28 -12.41
N VAL A 22 14.05 10.54 -11.62
CA VAL A 22 14.54 9.55 -10.64
C VAL A 22 13.86 8.21 -10.91
N SER A 23 14.65 7.14 -10.99
CA SER A 23 14.15 5.77 -11.12
C SER A 23 13.51 5.31 -9.81
N THR A 24 12.37 4.62 -9.91
CA THR A 24 11.67 4.03 -8.76
C THR A 24 11.68 2.52 -8.88
N SER A 25 11.68 1.85 -7.73
CA SER A 25 11.55 0.39 -7.68
C SER A 25 10.76 0.01 -6.42
N PRO A 26 9.90 -1.01 -6.49
CA PRO A 26 9.16 -1.46 -5.32
C PRO A 26 10.13 -2.07 -4.30
N LEU A 27 9.89 -1.80 -3.01
CA LEU A 27 10.71 -2.36 -1.91
C LEU A 27 10.57 -3.88 -1.78
N SER A 28 9.49 -4.46 -2.30
CA SER A 28 9.20 -5.89 -2.26
C SER A 28 8.53 -6.34 -3.54
N SER A 29 8.57 -7.66 -3.82
CA SER A 29 7.83 -8.23 -4.94
C SER A 29 6.32 -8.00 -4.80
N TYR A 30 5.74 -7.30 -5.76
CA TYR A 30 4.30 -7.04 -5.80
C TYR A 30 3.49 -8.33 -5.97
N VAL A 31 3.95 -9.23 -6.84
CA VAL A 31 3.31 -10.54 -7.08
C VAL A 31 3.27 -11.35 -5.79
N LYS A 32 4.40 -11.47 -5.12
CA LYS A 32 4.51 -12.24 -3.88
C LYS A 32 3.68 -11.62 -2.74
N ALA A 33 3.64 -10.29 -2.65
CA ALA A 33 2.78 -9.60 -1.69
C ALA A 33 1.30 -9.90 -1.93
N ARG A 34 0.86 -9.95 -3.19
CA ARG A 34 -0.52 -10.32 -3.56
C ARG A 34 -0.85 -11.77 -3.24
N GLU A 35 0.06 -12.70 -3.51
CA GLU A 35 -0.10 -14.12 -3.17
C GLU A 35 -0.28 -14.32 -1.66
N ILE A 36 0.59 -13.71 -0.85
CA ILE A 36 0.51 -13.78 0.62
C ILE A 36 -0.83 -13.19 1.10
N ALA A 37 -1.26 -12.06 0.55
CA ALA A 37 -2.52 -11.43 0.93
C ALA A 37 -3.74 -12.31 0.59
N GLN A 38 -3.74 -13.00 -0.55
CA GLN A 38 -4.81 -13.94 -0.90
C GLN A 38 -4.81 -15.15 0.03
N LYS A 39 -3.64 -15.73 0.30
CA LYS A 39 -3.55 -16.87 1.21
C LYS A 39 -4.07 -16.53 2.61
N LEU A 40 -3.66 -15.39 3.17
CA LEU A 40 -4.16 -14.93 4.47
C LEU A 40 -5.68 -14.72 4.46
N LYS A 41 -6.22 -14.15 3.37
CA LYS A 41 -7.67 -13.97 3.21
C LYS A 41 -8.40 -15.32 3.24
N GLU A 42 -7.87 -16.33 2.55
CA GLU A 42 -8.46 -17.68 2.53
C GLU A 42 -8.44 -18.33 3.91
N GLU A 43 -7.32 -18.26 4.63
CA GLU A 43 -7.19 -18.81 5.99
C GLU A 43 -8.18 -18.13 6.97
N ILE A 44 -8.38 -16.81 6.84
CA ILE A 44 -9.39 -16.07 7.62
C ILE A 44 -10.81 -16.58 7.31
N LEU A 45 -11.15 -16.72 6.03
CA LEU A 45 -12.48 -17.15 5.61
C LEU A 45 -12.79 -18.60 6.00
N LYS A 46 -11.77 -19.46 6.06
CA LYS A 46 -11.90 -20.86 6.52
C LYS A 46 -11.97 -21.00 8.05
N GLY A 47 -11.69 -19.94 8.80
CA GLY A 47 -11.57 -20.01 10.27
C GLY A 47 -10.28 -20.66 10.75
N GLU A 48 -9.30 -20.86 9.87
CA GLU A 48 -7.95 -21.34 10.20
C GLU A 48 -7.09 -20.22 10.80
N PHE A 49 -7.43 -18.97 10.48
CA PHE A 49 -6.86 -17.78 11.08
C PHE A 49 -7.96 -16.92 11.71
N LEU A 50 -7.94 -16.80 13.04
CA LEU A 50 -8.98 -16.06 13.77
C LEU A 50 -8.60 -14.58 13.95
N LEU A 51 -9.56 -13.69 13.72
CA LEU A 51 -9.41 -12.27 13.98
C LEU A 51 -9.90 -11.94 15.39
N GLN A 52 -9.09 -11.16 16.13
CA GLN A 52 -9.53 -10.57 17.39
C GLN A 52 -10.32 -9.28 17.15
N GLU A 53 -11.12 -8.89 18.13
CA GLU A 53 -11.72 -7.56 18.13
C GLU A 53 -10.62 -6.47 18.13
N PRO A 54 -10.88 -5.29 17.53
CA PRO A 54 -9.91 -4.21 17.53
C PRO A 54 -9.53 -3.78 18.96
N ILE A 55 -8.23 -3.86 19.30
CA ILE A 55 -7.71 -3.41 20.61
C ILE A 55 -8.00 -1.91 20.83
N GLN A 56 -7.93 -1.12 19.76
CA GLN A 56 -8.27 0.29 19.75
C GLN A 56 -8.85 0.68 18.39
N LYS A 57 -9.88 1.53 18.40
CA LYS A 57 -10.38 2.16 17.17
C LYS A 57 -9.36 3.19 16.68
N LEU A 58 -9.19 3.28 15.36
CA LEU A 58 -8.40 4.35 14.77
C LEU A 58 -8.99 5.72 15.15
N PRO A 59 -8.14 6.75 15.38
CA PRO A 59 -8.61 8.08 15.75
C PRO A 59 -9.59 8.65 14.69
N GLN A 60 -10.79 9.03 15.12
CA GLN A 60 -11.85 9.52 14.22
C GLN A 60 -11.61 10.95 13.69
N GLY A 61 -10.75 11.72 14.35
CA GLY A 61 -10.42 13.11 13.97
C GLY A 61 -9.32 13.24 12.92
N SER A 62 -8.60 12.17 12.60
CA SER A 62 -7.56 12.18 11.58
C SER A 62 -8.14 11.87 10.20
N LYS A 63 -7.92 12.79 9.25
CA LYS A 63 -8.18 12.51 7.84
C LYS A 63 -7.18 11.47 7.35
N PHE A 64 -7.65 10.31 6.94
CA PHE A 64 -6.84 9.34 6.20
C PHE A 64 -6.32 10.04 4.94
N LYS A 65 -4.99 10.07 4.78
CA LYS A 65 -4.32 10.64 3.60
C LYS A 65 -3.73 9.49 2.79
N PRO A 66 -4.55 8.77 2.00
CA PRO A 66 -4.02 7.71 1.15
C PRO A 66 -3.06 8.30 0.13
N LEU A 67 -2.05 7.51 -0.24
CA LEU A 67 -1.41 7.68 -1.54
C LEU A 67 -2.45 7.29 -2.58
N LEU A 68 -3.06 8.27 -3.24
CA LEU A 68 -4.09 8.03 -4.24
C LEU A 68 -3.55 7.12 -5.35
N GLU A 69 -4.31 6.09 -5.70
CA GLU A 69 -4.11 5.32 -6.92
C GLU A 69 -5.07 5.90 -7.96
N ILE A 70 -4.63 6.95 -8.66
CA ILE A 70 -5.44 7.56 -9.72
C ILE A 70 -5.52 6.51 -10.84
N HIS A 71 -6.71 5.98 -11.12
CA HIS A 71 -6.99 5.07 -12.24
C HIS A 71 -7.04 5.83 -13.57
#